data_AF-A0A950RBJ1-F1
#
_entry.id   AF-A0A950RBJ1-F1
#
_cell.length_a   1.000
_cell.length_b   1.000
_cell.length_c   1.000
_cell.angle_alpha   90.00
_cell.angle_beta   90.00
_cell.angle_gamma   90.00
#
_symmetry.space_group_name_H-M   'P 1'
#
loop_
_entity.id
_entity.type
_entity.pdbx_description
1 polymer ?
#
loop_
_entity_poly.entity_id
_entity_poly.type
_entity_poly.pdbx_seq_one_letter_code
_entity_poly.pdbx_strand_id
1 'polypeptide(L)'
;MERLIQADGSGRMHLGTVEGQPLPSLEGIDLGRMGMRALRDALSDAAAWWDAEREGVNLAHADLAGANLRRAGLEGANLTGANLAGALLSGANLREALLEHADLGQADLANARLAGAVLGAARLGGAMLEDADLRDASMRFADLTGALLEGADLRGADLWGSTLSNARCEGANFTGATLTEANLAGAHLSAAVLRDASLGQADLSGARLDRADLSGANLRGVNLRGAVLTEARLRDADLSQCDLTHVHLAGAWLEKAQLRAAQLGGALGEELAGQYEAARLGYLVLERNFEALGDHAAASWAYCRKRVMGKRAALRRAREAAGARRWRAALAGYRNFAMDQIVEWVCGYGESVARVVGTLLCVYLMFSVIYLATGSIVEVNDTVSPPVRATT
;
A
#
# COMPACT_ATOMS: atom_id res chain seq x y z
N MET A 1 -36.97 -12.98 24.92
CA MET A 1 -35.64 -12.70 25.50
C MET A 1 -35.29 -13.67 26.61
N GLU A 2 -36.02 -13.76 27.72
CA GLU A 2 -35.68 -14.69 28.83
C GLU A 2 -35.57 -16.18 28.45
N ARG A 3 -36.30 -16.62 27.41
CA ARG A 3 -36.15 -18.00 26.88
C ARG A 3 -34.97 -18.16 25.92
N LEU A 4 -34.58 -17.09 25.24
CA LEU A 4 -33.57 -17.09 24.17
C LEU A 4 -32.17 -16.80 24.70
N ILE A 5 -32.05 -15.88 25.66
CA ILE A 5 -30.79 -15.48 26.28
C ILE A 5 -30.93 -15.75 27.77
N GLN A 6 -30.08 -16.63 28.29
CA GLN A 6 -30.14 -17.12 29.66
C GLN A 6 -28.81 -16.85 30.35
N ALA A 7 -28.85 -16.53 31.64
CA ALA A 7 -27.65 -16.46 32.46
C ALA A 7 -27.30 -17.87 32.96
N ASP A 8 -26.03 -18.26 32.88
CA ASP A 8 -25.56 -19.46 33.55
C ASP A 8 -25.34 -19.23 35.06
N GLY A 9 -24.97 -20.28 35.79
CA GLY A 9 -24.68 -20.20 37.23
C GLY A 9 -23.50 -19.30 37.61
N SER A 10 -22.73 -18.82 36.63
CA SER A 10 -21.65 -17.84 36.79
C SER A 10 -22.06 -16.41 36.43
N GLY A 11 -23.29 -16.20 35.97
CA GLY A 11 -23.82 -14.91 35.53
C GLY A 11 -23.47 -14.56 34.08
N ARG A 12 -22.84 -15.46 33.31
CA ARG A 12 -22.58 -15.24 31.88
C ARG A 12 -23.83 -15.52 31.06
N MET A 13 -24.13 -14.61 30.15
CA MET A 13 -25.25 -14.78 29.23
C MET A 13 -24.87 -15.74 28.11
N HIS A 14 -25.77 -16.63 27.71
CA HIS A 14 -25.61 -17.50 26.55
C HIS A 14 -26.94 -17.65 25.83
N LEU A 15 -26.90 -18.10 24.59
CA LEU A 15 -28.12 -18.51 23.89
C LEU A 15 -28.65 -19.81 24.49
N GLY A 16 -29.87 -19.77 25.01
CA GLY A 16 -30.52 -20.93 25.63
C GLY A 16 -30.68 -22.05 24.61
N THR A 17 -30.00 -23.18 24.81
CA THR A 17 -30.12 -24.37 23.96
C THR A 17 -31.05 -25.39 24.62
N VAL A 18 -31.78 -26.12 23.79
CA VAL A 18 -32.42 -27.38 24.19
C VAL A 18 -31.54 -28.51 23.64
N GLU A 19 -31.22 -29.53 24.44
CA GLU A 19 -30.38 -30.65 23.99
C GLU A 19 -30.82 -31.17 22.62
N GLY A 20 -29.88 -31.20 21.66
CA GLY A 20 -30.10 -31.68 20.29
C GLY A 20 -30.71 -30.67 19.31
N GLN A 21 -30.93 -29.40 19.68
CA GLN A 21 -31.38 -28.34 18.78
C GLN A 21 -30.23 -27.38 18.39
N PRO A 22 -30.25 -26.80 17.18
CA PRO A 22 -29.32 -25.73 16.80
C PRO A 22 -29.51 -24.49 17.68
N LEU A 23 -28.45 -23.67 17.81
CA LEU A 23 -28.52 -22.40 18.53
C LEU A 23 -29.72 -21.57 18.04
N PRO A 24 -30.51 -20.98 18.95
CA PRO A 24 -31.63 -20.14 18.54
C PRO A 24 -31.13 -18.97 17.68
N SER A 25 -31.78 -18.77 16.53
CA SER A 25 -31.47 -17.65 15.64
C SER A 25 -32.11 -16.37 16.14
N LEU A 26 -31.31 -15.30 16.14
CA LEU A 26 -31.76 -13.94 16.42
C LEU A 26 -31.79 -13.09 15.14
N GLU A 27 -31.91 -13.75 13.99
CA GLU A 27 -31.89 -13.08 12.69
C GLU A 27 -33.04 -12.08 12.56
N GLY A 28 -32.72 -10.84 12.21
CA GLY A 28 -33.67 -9.76 12.00
C GLY A 28 -34.39 -9.29 13.27
N ILE A 29 -34.06 -9.82 14.44
CA ILE A 29 -34.67 -9.40 15.69
C ILE A 29 -34.08 -8.04 16.09
N ASP A 30 -34.94 -7.06 16.32
CA ASP A 30 -34.52 -5.75 16.81
C ASP A 30 -34.35 -5.79 18.33
N LEU A 31 -33.10 -5.92 18.76
CA LEU A 31 -32.63 -5.82 20.15
C LEU A 31 -31.97 -4.45 20.42
N GLY A 32 -32.11 -3.49 19.50
CA GLY A 32 -31.56 -2.16 19.63
C GLY A 32 -32.37 -1.30 20.59
N ARG A 33 -31.78 -0.17 21.00
CA ARG A 33 -32.42 0.76 21.95
C ARG A 33 -33.84 1.12 21.55
N MET A 34 -34.05 1.45 20.27
CA MET A 34 -35.36 1.86 19.76
C MET A 34 -36.39 0.74 19.78
N GLY A 35 -36.02 -0.47 19.36
CA GLY A 35 -36.91 -1.62 19.35
C GLY A 35 -37.34 -2.06 20.76
N MET A 36 -36.45 -1.93 21.74
CA MET A 36 -36.67 -2.42 23.10
C MET A 36 -37.29 -1.39 24.05
N ARG A 37 -37.46 -0.13 23.62
CA ARG A 37 -38.12 0.93 24.43
C ARG A 37 -39.53 0.56 24.90
N ALA A 38 -40.31 -0.14 24.08
CA ALA A 38 -41.66 -0.56 24.46
C ALA A 38 -41.64 -1.67 25.54
N LEU A 39 -40.57 -2.46 25.58
CA LEU A 39 -40.36 -3.50 26.59
C LEU A 39 -39.85 -2.93 27.91
N ARG A 40 -39.16 -1.79 27.91
CA ARG A 40 -38.69 -1.09 29.12
C ARG A 40 -39.82 -0.86 30.12
N ASP A 41 -40.95 -0.34 29.67
CA ASP A 41 -42.07 0.02 30.55
C ASP A 41 -42.88 -1.22 30.99
N ALA A 42 -42.71 -2.35 30.28
CA ALA A 42 -43.40 -3.62 30.53
C ALA A 42 -42.59 -4.60 31.40
N LEU A 43 -41.26 -4.45 31.43
CA LEU A 43 -40.36 -5.26 32.24
C LEU A 43 -40.11 -4.52 33.56
N SER A 44 -40.73 -4.99 34.64
CA SER A 44 -40.34 -4.55 35.98
C SER A 44 -38.85 -4.82 36.20
N ASP A 45 -38.16 -3.91 36.88
CA ASP A 45 -36.75 -3.98 37.27
C ASP A 45 -36.22 -5.42 37.41
N ALA A 46 -35.10 -5.73 36.74
CA ALA A 46 -34.24 -6.94 36.89
C ALA A 46 -34.18 -7.98 35.75
N ALA A 47 -34.48 -7.63 34.49
CA ALA A 47 -34.01 -8.47 33.38
C ALA A 47 -32.48 -8.33 33.23
N ALA A 48 -31.70 -9.36 33.60
CA ALA A 48 -30.23 -9.34 33.59
C ALA A 48 -29.60 -8.98 32.22
N TRP A 49 -30.34 -9.19 31.14
CA TRP A 49 -29.95 -8.89 29.76
C TRP A 49 -30.26 -7.46 29.31
N TRP A 50 -30.80 -6.58 30.18
CA TRP A 50 -31.14 -5.19 29.84
C TRP A 50 -30.36 -4.22 30.72
N ASP A 51 -29.77 -3.20 30.10
CA ASP A 51 -29.14 -2.06 30.76
C ASP A 51 -30.07 -0.85 30.65
N ALA A 52 -30.70 -0.48 31.77
CA ALA A 52 -31.64 0.64 31.82
C ALA A 52 -30.96 2.00 31.68
N GLU A 53 -29.72 2.15 32.14
CA GLU A 53 -28.97 3.41 32.04
C GLU A 53 -28.59 3.71 30.59
N ARG A 54 -28.27 2.65 29.84
CA ARG A 54 -27.86 2.77 28.43
C ARG A 54 -28.99 2.56 27.43
N GLU A 55 -30.22 2.31 27.92
CA GLU A 55 -31.38 1.92 27.11
C GLU A 55 -31.06 0.80 26.09
N GLY A 56 -30.26 -0.20 26.45
CA GLY A 56 -29.75 -1.20 25.50
C GLY A 56 -29.65 -2.61 26.07
N VAL A 57 -29.55 -3.60 25.18
CA VAL A 57 -29.37 -5.00 25.60
C VAL A 57 -27.94 -5.20 26.13
N ASN A 58 -27.84 -5.79 27.32
CA ASN A 58 -26.61 -6.17 28.00
C ASN A 58 -26.28 -7.65 27.73
N LEU A 59 -25.24 -7.86 26.96
CA LEU A 59 -24.63 -9.14 26.59
C LEU A 59 -23.13 -9.12 26.89
N ALA A 60 -22.71 -8.35 27.90
CA ALA A 60 -21.32 -8.33 28.34
C ALA A 60 -20.89 -9.75 28.74
N HIS A 61 -19.72 -10.16 28.26
CA HIS A 61 -19.15 -11.50 28.48
C HIS A 61 -20.04 -12.66 28.02
N ALA A 62 -21.02 -12.39 27.16
CA ALA A 62 -21.91 -13.43 26.67
C ALA A 62 -21.16 -14.41 25.75
N ASP A 63 -21.54 -15.68 25.81
CA ASP A 63 -21.11 -16.68 24.83
C ASP A 63 -22.12 -16.77 23.68
N LEU A 64 -21.72 -16.22 22.53
CA LEU A 64 -22.48 -16.07 21.30
C LEU A 64 -21.69 -16.63 20.10
N ALA A 65 -20.71 -17.52 20.35
CA ALA A 65 -19.92 -18.11 19.28
C ALA A 65 -20.80 -18.86 18.27
N GLY A 66 -20.58 -18.59 16.99
CA GLY A 66 -21.37 -19.16 15.89
C GLY A 66 -22.86 -18.75 15.87
N ALA A 67 -23.29 -17.80 16.71
CA ALA A 67 -24.68 -17.37 16.76
C ALA A 67 -25.14 -16.76 15.42
N ASN A 68 -26.38 -17.05 15.01
CA ASN A 68 -26.99 -16.36 13.88
C ASN A 68 -27.65 -15.06 14.35
N LEU A 69 -26.96 -13.94 14.12
CA LEU A 69 -27.32 -12.57 14.46
C LEU A 69 -27.50 -11.70 13.19
N ARG A 70 -27.72 -12.33 12.03
CA ARG A 70 -27.84 -11.61 10.75
C ARG A 70 -28.94 -10.56 10.83
N ARG A 71 -28.65 -9.34 10.39
CA ARG A 71 -29.61 -8.23 10.40
C ARG A 71 -30.24 -7.94 11.78
N ALA A 72 -29.66 -8.45 12.87
CA ALA A 72 -30.16 -8.15 14.20
C ALA A 72 -29.95 -6.66 14.51
N GLY A 73 -30.91 -6.06 15.19
CA GLY A 73 -30.74 -4.73 15.77
C GLY A 73 -29.97 -4.86 17.07
N LEU A 74 -28.73 -4.38 17.14
CA LEU A 74 -27.88 -4.41 18.34
C LEU A 74 -27.33 -2.99 18.62
N GLU A 75 -28.07 -1.97 18.18
CA GLU A 75 -27.69 -0.58 18.33
C GLU A 75 -27.54 -0.23 19.81
N GLY A 76 -26.36 0.27 20.16
CA GLY A 76 -26.01 0.65 21.52
C GLY A 76 -25.91 -0.50 22.52
N ALA A 77 -25.94 -1.76 22.06
CA ALA A 77 -25.82 -2.94 22.91
C ALA A 77 -24.46 -2.99 23.62
N ASN A 78 -24.45 -3.56 24.82
CA ASN A 78 -23.21 -3.87 25.53
C ASN A 78 -22.79 -5.31 25.24
N LEU A 79 -21.73 -5.48 24.45
CA LEU A 79 -21.10 -6.74 24.07
C LEU A 79 -19.63 -6.78 24.55
N THR A 80 -19.29 -5.97 25.56
CA THR A 80 -17.93 -5.91 26.10
C THR A 80 -17.48 -7.30 26.55
N GLY A 81 -16.34 -7.74 26.02
CA GLY A 81 -15.76 -9.06 26.31
C GLY A 81 -16.61 -10.26 25.89
N ALA A 82 -17.64 -10.06 25.05
CA ALA A 82 -18.45 -11.16 24.54
C ALA A 82 -17.65 -12.05 23.56
N ASN A 83 -17.96 -13.34 23.56
CA ASN A 83 -17.44 -14.28 22.58
C ASN A 83 -18.41 -14.35 21.39
N LEU A 84 -18.04 -13.76 20.26
CA LEU A 84 -18.75 -13.74 18.99
C LEU A 84 -17.95 -14.44 17.89
N ALA A 85 -16.98 -15.30 18.26
CA ALA A 85 -16.14 -15.98 17.30
C ALA A 85 -16.99 -16.79 16.30
N GLY A 86 -16.77 -16.56 15.00
CA GLY A 86 -17.53 -17.19 13.92
C GLY A 86 -19.02 -16.85 13.88
N ALA A 87 -19.51 -15.85 14.63
CA ALA A 87 -20.90 -15.45 14.60
C ALA A 87 -21.28 -14.86 13.23
N LEU A 88 -22.55 -15.02 12.86
CA LEU A 88 -23.11 -14.54 11.59
C LEU A 88 -23.82 -13.22 11.86
N LEU A 89 -23.15 -12.10 11.62
CA LEU A 89 -23.57 -10.73 11.89
C LEU A 89 -23.79 -9.92 10.59
N SER A 90 -23.87 -10.58 9.43
CA SER A 90 -24.03 -9.88 8.15
C SER A 90 -25.27 -8.97 8.16
N GLY A 91 -25.06 -7.70 7.83
CA GLY A 91 -26.09 -6.65 7.84
C GLY A 91 -26.62 -6.28 9.24
N ALA A 92 -26.04 -6.74 10.34
CA ALA A 92 -26.46 -6.37 11.69
C ALA A 92 -26.26 -4.86 11.95
N ASN A 93 -27.13 -4.27 12.77
CA ASN A 93 -26.98 -2.89 13.21
C ASN A 93 -26.27 -2.85 14.58
N LEU A 94 -24.98 -2.58 14.58
CA LEU A 94 -24.10 -2.47 15.77
C LEU A 94 -23.67 -1.02 16.03
N ARG A 95 -24.42 -0.03 15.53
CA ARG A 95 -24.10 1.39 15.73
C ARG A 95 -23.99 1.68 17.21
N GLU A 96 -22.93 2.40 17.61
CA GLU A 96 -22.66 2.77 19.01
C GLU A 96 -22.59 1.60 20.01
N ALA A 97 -22.46 0.35 19.53
CA ALA A 97 -22.32 -0.82 20.39
C ALA A 97 -20.97 -0.80 21.12
N LEU A 98 -20.94 -1.31 22.35
CA LEU A 98 -19.71 -1.55 23.10
C LEU A 98 -19.22 -2.97 22.82
N LEU A 99 -18.08 -3.10 22.20
CA LEU A 99 -17.43 -4.34 21.79
C LEU A 99 -15.99 -4.40 22.30
N GLU A 100 -15.66 -3.61 23.32
CA GLU A 100 -14.32 -3.61 23.91
C GLU A 100 -13.96 -5.01 24.38
N HIS A 101 -12.77 -5.48 24.02
CA HIS A 101 -12.28 -6.84 24.32
C HIS A 101 -13.16 -7.99 23.79
N ALA A 102 -14.15 -7.75 22.94
CA ALA A 102 -14.96 -8.81 22.34
C ALA A 102 -14.11 -9.67 21.39
N ASP A 103 -14.43 -10.97 21.31
CA ASP A 103 -13.84 -11.87 20.32
C ASP A 103 -14.78 -12.01 19.12
N LEU A 104 -14.41 -11.40 18.00
CA LEU A 104 -15.11 -11.43 16.71
C LEU A 104 -14.26 -12.18 15.67
N GLY A 105 -13.32 -13.03 16.10
CA GLY A 105 -12.47 -13.80 15.21
C GLY A 105 -13.30 -14.62 14.22
N GLN A 106 -13.00 -14.50 12.92
CA GLN A 106 -13.72 -15.18 11.84
C GLN A 106 -15.24 -14.87 11.77
N ALA A 107 -15.73 -13.84 12.46
CA ALA A 107 -17.14 -13.47 12.38
C ALA A 107 -17.49 -12.90 10.98
N ASP A 108 -18.72 -13.16 10.52
CA ASP A 108 -19.27 -12.58 9.30
C ASP A 108 -19.96 -11.25 9.64
N LEU A 109 -19.27 -10.13 9.44
CA LEU A 109 -19.77 -8.75 9.63
C LEU A 109 -19.98 -8.02 8.29
N ALA A 110 -20.09 -8.75 7.17
CA ALA A 110 -20.25 -8.14 5.87
C ALA A 110 -21.50 -7.23 5.86
N ASN A 111 -21.37 -6.02 5.32
CA ASN A 111 -22.41 -4.99 5.31
C ASN A 111 -22.96 -4.57 6.70
N ALA A 112 -22.31 -4.94 7.80
CA ALA A 112 -22.77 -4.56 9.12
C ALA A 112 -22.57 -3.05 9.37
N ARG A 113 -23.43 -2.46 10.20
CA ARG A 113 -23.39 -1.03 10.54
C ARG A 113 -22.75 -0.86 11.90
N LEU A 114 -21.50 -0.45 11.95
CA LEU A 114 -20.67 -0.30 13.16
C LEU A 114 -20.28 1.17 13.42
N ALA A 115 -20.94 2.13 12.77
CA ALA A 115 -20.61 3.54 12.94
C ALA A 115 -20.68 3.95 14.43
N GLY A 116 -19.60 4.55 14.92
CA GLY A 116 -19.43 4.96 16.31
C GLY A 116 -19.30 3.82 17.33
N ALA A 117 -19.18 2.56 16.89
CA ALA A 117 -18.99 1.43 17.80
C ALA A 117 -17.62 1.49 18.49
N VAL A 118 -17.55 0.98 19.72
CA VAL A 118 -16.33 0.95 20.54
C VAL A 118 -15.75 -0.45 20.55
N LEU A 119 -14.71 -0.67 19.76
CA LEU A 119 -14.03 -1.94 19.49
C LEU A 119 -12.60 -1.96 20.08
N GLY A 120 -12.37 -1.22 21.16
CA GLY A 120 -11.06 -1.13 21.82
C GLY A 120 -10.54 -2.52 22.20
N ALA A 121 -9.33 -2.87 21.73
CA ALA A 121 -8.71 -4.17 21.95
C ALA A 121 -9.59 -5.40 21.58
N ALA A 122 -10.57 -5.23 20.68
CA ALA A 122 -11.36 -6.33 20.15
C ALA A 122 -10.51 -7.24 19.25
N ARG A 123 -10.84 -8.54 19.20
CA ARG A 123 -10.17 -9.53 18.34
C ARG A 123 -11.02 -9.73 17.09
N LEU A 124 -10.54 -9.30 15.93
CA LEU A 124 -11.19 -9.36 14.62
C LEU A 124 -10.36 -10.17 13.61
N GLY A 125 -9.48 -11.06 14.10
CA GLY A 125 -8.58 -11.85 13.26
C GLY A 125 -9.34 -12.65 12.20
N GLY A 126 -9.11 -12.31 10.93
CA GLY A 126 -9.81 -12.86 9.76
C GLY A 126 -11.33 -12.70 9.76
N ALA A 127 -11.86 -11.71 10.48
CA ALA A 127 -13.26 -11.33 10.37
C ALA A 127 -13.59 -10.82 8.95
N MET A 128 -14.82 -11.03 8.51
CA MET A 128 -15.34 -10.57 7.22
C MET A 128 -16.07 -9.24 7.43
N LEU A 129 -15.50 -8.13 6.99
CA LEU A 129 -15.98 -6.75 7.15
C LEU A 129 -16.20 -6.07 5.78
N GLU A 130 -16.38 -6.84 4.72
CA GLU A 130 -16.62 -6.32 3.37
C GLU A 130 -17.83 -5.37 3.38
N ASP A 131 -17.65 -4.19 2.81
CA ASP A 131 -18.65 -3.11 2.75
C ASP A 131 -19.24 -2.69 4.12
N ALA A 132 -18.55 -2.99 5.23
CA ALA A 132 -19.00 -2.59 6.56
C ALA A 132 -18.86 -1.07 6.78
N ASP A 133 -19.82 -0.48 7.51
CA ASP A 133 -19.80 0.94 7.91
C ASP A 133 -19.14 1.07 9.28
N LEU A 134 -17.86 1.43 9.32
CA LEU A 134 -17.01 1.59 10.50
C LEU A 134 -16.69 3.07 10.79
N ARG A 135 -17.50 4.00 10.26
CA ARG A 135 -17.25 5.44 10.43
C ARG A 135 -17.21 5.82 11.89
N ASP A 136 -16.20 6.62 12.26
CA ASP A 136 -16.01 7.12 13.62
C ASP A 136 -15.92 6.01 14.70
N ALA A 137 -15.68 4.76 14.31
CA ALA A 137 -15.52 3.65 15.25
C ALA A 137 -14.20 3.79 16.03
N SER A 138 -14.24 3.46 17.32
CA SER A 138 -13.04 3.46 18.18
C SER A 138 -12.45 2.06 18.26
N MET A 139 -11.38 1.82 17.52
CA MET A 139 -10.74 0.51 17.32
C MET A 139 -9.28 0.49 17.83
N ARG A 140 -8.96 1.32 18.82
CA ARG A 140 -7.62 1.38 19.41
C ARG A 140 -7.17 -0.01 19.85
N PHE A 141 -5.95 -0.39 19.46
CA PHE A 141 -5.36 -1.70 19.78
C PHE A 141 -6.13 -2.93 19.29
N ALA A 142 -7.14 -2.77 18.42
CA ALA A 142 -7.86 -3.91 17.87
C ALA A 142 -6.94 -4.77 17.00
N ASP A 143 -7.19 -6.08 17.00
CA ASP A 143 -6.48 -7.05 16.16
C ASP A 143 -7.34 -7.41 14.94
N LEU A 144 -7.04 -6.81 13.79
CA LEU A 144 -7.62 -7.08 12.48
C LEU A 144 -6.68 -7.90 11.58
N THR A 145 -5.78 -8.69 12.15
CA THR A 145 -4.85 -9.52 11.37
C THR A 145 -5.61 -10.36 10.35
N GLY A 146 -5.30 -10.19 9.06
CA GLY A 146 -5.93 -10.93 7.97
C GLY A 146 -7.42 -10.67 7.75
N ALA A 147 -8.01 -9.65 8.37
CA ALA A 147 -9.42 -9.31 8.18
C ALA A 147 -9.71 -8.88 6.72
N LEU A 148 -10.93 -9.12 6.26
CA LEU A 148 -11.44 -8.73 4.94
C LEU A 148 -12.22 -7.43 5.07
N LEU A 149 -11.66 -6.33 4.59
CA LEU A 149 -12.18 -4.95 4.71
C LEU A 149 -12.40 -4.33 3.32
N GLU A 150 -12.56 -5.14 2.28
CA GLU A 150 -12.79 -4.64 0.93
C GLU A 150 -14.02 -3.72 0.89
N GLY A 151 -13.85 -2.52 0.35
CA GLY A 151 -14.93 -1.52 0.27
C GLY A 151 -15.40 -0.92 1.60
N ALA A 152 -14.84 -1.33 2.74
CA ALA A 152 -15.26 -0.85 4.06
C ALA A 152 -15.07 0.67 4.22
N ASP A 153 -15.99 1.30 4.97
CA ASP A 153 -15.97 2.74 5.25
C ASP A 153 -15.45 3.01 6.67
N LEU A 154 -14.17 3.35 6.79
CA LEU A 154 -13.47 3.66 8.04
C LEU A 154 -13.21 5.17 8.20
N ARG A 155 -14.02 6.03 7.58
CA ARG A 155 -13.82 7.49 7.69
C ARG A 155 -13.88 7.93 9.15
N GLY A 156 -12.89 8.70 9.59
CA GLY A 156 -12.80 9.19 10.97
C GLY A 156 -12.54 8.11 12.03
N ALA A 157 -12.36 6.83 11.66
CA ALA A 157 -12.14 5.77 12.62
C ALA A 157 -10.81 5.95 13.38
N ASP A 158 -10.80 5.56 14.66
CA ASP A 158 -9.63 5.61 15.52
C ASP A 158 -8.99 4.22 15.64
N LEU A 159 -7.94 4.00 14.86
CA LEU A 159 -7.20 2.75 14.73
C LEU A 159 -5.81 2.83 15.41
N TRP A 160 -5.64 3.72 16.39
CA TRP A 160 -4.35 3.92 17.06
C TRP A 160 -3.80 2.61 17.64
N GLY A 161 -2.55 2.27 17.27
CA GLY A 161 -1.88 1.05 17.74
C GLY A 161 -2.56 -0.27 17.35
N SER A 162 -3.51 -0.25 16.41
CA SER A 162 -4.19 -1.47 15.93
C SER A 162 -3.29 -2.31 15.02
N THR A 163 -3.62 -3.59 14.86
CA THR A 163 -2.93 -4.50 13.95
C THR A 163 -3.82 -4.85 12.76
N LEU A 164 -3.44 -4.44 11.56
CA LEU A 164 -4.07 -4.79 10.28
C LEU A 164 -3.11 -5.60 9.39
N SER A 165 -2.14 -6.30 9.98
CA SER A 165 -1.14 -7.05 9.21
C SER A 165 -1.82 -8.08 8.29
N ASN A 166 -1.42 -8.10 7.02
CA ASN A 166 -2.02 -8.93 5.96
C ASN A 166 -3.54 -8.74 5.75
N ALA A 167 -4.15 -7.68 6.28
CA ALA A 167 -5.57 -7.39 6.04
C ALA A 167 -5.82 -7.01 4.57
N ARG A 168 -7.01 -7.31 4.07
CA ARG A 168 -7.43 -6.97 2.71
C ARG A 168 -8.34 -5.75 2.73
N CYS A 169 -7.79 -4.60 2.39
CA CYS A 169 -8.44 -3.30 2.46
C CYS A 169 -8.60 -2.66 1.06
N GLU A 170 -8.80 -3.48 0.02
CA GLU A 170 -8.90 -2.98 -1.35
C GLU A 170 -10.13 -2.05 -1.49
N GLY A 171 -9.91 -0.84 -1.98
CA GLY A 171 -10.95 0.18 -2.13
C GLY A 171 -11.52 0.73 -0.82
N ALA A 172 -10.99 0.35 0.35
CA ALA A 172 -11.46 0.83 1.64
C ALA A 172 -11.21 2.33 1.83
N ASN A 173 -12.07 2.99 2.60
CA ASN A 173 -12.01 4.44 2.84
C ASN A 173 -11.55 4.75 4.26
N PHE A 174 -10.30 5.17 4.41
CA PHE A 174 -9.67 5.63 5.65
C PHE A 174 -9.56 7.16 5.73
N THR A 175 -10.41 7.92 5.02
CA THR A 175 -10.30 9.39 5.01
C THR A 175 -10.41 9.94 6.43
N GLY A 176 -9.39 10.69 6.88
CA GLY A 176 -9.32 11.26 8.23
C GLY A 176 -9.15 10.24 9.37
N ALA A 177 -8.90 8.96 9.07
CA ALA A 177 -8.70 7.94 10.10
C ALA A 177 -7.37 8.14 10.85
N THR A 178 -7.34 7.72 12.12
CA THR A 178 -6.12 7.71 12.95
C THR A 178 -5.49 6.33 12.92
N LEU A 179 -4.40 6.17 12.18
CA LEU A 179 -3.60 4.94 12.02
C LEU A 179 -2.20 5.08 12.65
N THR A 180 -2.00 6.06 13.53
CA THR A 180 -0.72 6.28 14.22
C THR A 180 -0.31 5.02 14.98
N GLU A 181 0.95 4.60 14.82
CA GLU A 181 1.53 3.37 15.40
C GLU A 181 0.81 2.06 15.00
N ALA A 182 -0.08 2.10 13.99
CA ALA A 182 -0.74 0.89 13.50
C ALA A 182 0.22 0.01 12.70
N ASN A 183 0.03 -1.31 12.80
CA ASN A 183 0.77 -2.29 12.01
C ASN A 183 -0.05 -2.73 10.79
N LEU A 184 0.29 -2.24 9.61
CA LEU A 184 -0.29 -2.63 8.31
C LEU A 184 0.72 -3.41 7.44
N ALA A 185 1.70 -4.09 8.05
CA ALA A 185 2.69 -4.85 7.30
C ALA A 185 2.00 -5.90 6.40
N GLY A 186 2.38 -5.91 5.12
CA GLY A 186 1.80 -6.80 4.10
C GLY A 186 0.33 -6.54 3.76
N ALA A 187 -0.32 -5.50 4.29
CA ALA A 187 -1.73 -5.22 4.01
C ALA A 187 -1.98 -4.90 2.52
N HIS A 188 -3.15 -5.28 2.01
CA HIS A 188 -3.57 -4.99 0.65
C HIS A 188 -4.46 -3.74 0.63
N LEU A 189 -3.87 -2.59 0.35
CA LEU A 189 -4.50 -1.26 0.34
C LEU A 189 -4.66 -0.71 -1.10
N SER A 190 -4.76 -1.60 -2.10
CA SER A 190 -4.91 -1.17 -3.50
C SER A 190 -6.19 -0.33 -3.67
N ALA A 191 -6.08 0.80 -4.35
CA ALA A 191 -7.14 1.78 -4.54
C ALA A 191 -7.80 2.32 -3.24
N ALA A 192 -7.19 2.09 -2.06
CA ALA A 192 -7.69 2.62 -0.81
C ALA A 192 -7.57 4.16 -0.75
N VAL A 193 -8.48 4.80 -0.02
CA VAL A 193 -8.49 6.26 0.17
C VAL A 193 -7.98 6.56 1.58
N LEU A 194 -6.75 7.07 1.70
CA LEU A 194 -6.12 7.47 2.97
C LEU A 194 -5.95 8.99 3.09
N ARG A 195 -6.83 9.75 2.44
CA ARG A 195 -6.77 11.21 2.44
C ARG A 195 -6.85 11.77 3.86
N ASP A 196 -5.97 12.70 4.19
CA ASP A 196 -5.91 13.36 5.50
C ASP A 196 -5.78 12.38 6.70
N ALA A 197 -5.41 11.10 6.45
CA ALA A 197 -5.23 10.10 7.49
C ALA A 197 -3.93 10.35 8.28
N SER A 198 -3.95 10.04 9.57
CA SER A 198 -2.76 10.12 10.43
C SER A 198 -2.07 8.77 10.51
N LEU A 199 -0.93 8.58 9.82
CA LEU A 199 -0.18 7.32 9.79
C LEU A 199 1.16 7.42 10.55
N GLY A 200 1.34 8.40 11.43
CA GLY A 200 2.63 8.61 12.09
C GLY A 200 3.17 7.34 12.75
N GLN A 201 4.44 6.99 12.48
CA GLN A 201 5.09 5.77 12.99
C GLN A 201 4.39 4.44 12.62
N ALA A 202 3.46 4.42 11.66
CA ALA A 202 2.83 3.18 11.21
C ALA A 202 3.80 2.28 10.43
N ASP A 203 3.58 0.97 10.49
CA ASP A 203 4.32 -0.01 9.69
C ASP A 203 3.52 -0.38 8.43
N LEU A 204 3.98 0.04 7.27
CA LEU A 204 3.45 -0.34 5.95
C LEU A 204 4.47 -1.16 5.15
N SER A 205 5.41 -1.84 5.83
CA SER A 205 6.41 -2.65 5.15
C SER A 205 5.77 -3.77 4.32
N GLY A 206 6.19 -3.87 3.06
CA GLY A 206 5.62 -4.81 2.10
C GLY A 206 4.13 -4.59 1.75
N ALA A 207 3.50 -3.51 2.22
CA ALA A 207 2.09 -3.24 1.93
C ALA A 207 1.89 -2.90 0.45
N ARG A 208 0.70 -3.24 -0.07
CA ARG A 208 0.32 -2.97 -1.46
C ARG A 208 -0.60 -1.76 -1.54
N LEU A 209 -0.08 -0.63 -1.97
CA LEU A 209 -0.75 0.66 -2.07
C LEU A 209 -0.95 1.08 -3.54
N ASP A 210 -1.05 0.11 -4.45
CA ASP A 210 -1.28 0.35 -5.87
C ASP A 210 -2.49 1.28 -6.07
N ARG A 211 -2.32 2.44 -6.71
CA ARG A 211 -3.38 3.44 -6.96
C ARG A 211 -4.06 3.99 -5.69
N ALA A 212 -3.46 3.85 -4.52
CA ALA A 212 -3.98 4.43 -3.28
C ALA A 212 -3.88 5.97 -3.28
N ASP A 213 -4.81 6.64 -2.60
CA ASP A 213 -4.79 8.10 -2.44
C ASP A 213 -4.32 8.48 -1.03
N LEU A 214 -3.07 8.94 -0.90
CA LEU A 214 -2.47 9.39 0.37
C LEU A 214 -2.38 10.93 0.45
N SER A 215 -3.16 11.66 -0.35
CA SER A 215 -3.11 13.12 -0.38
C SER A 215 -3.45 13.71 1.00
N GLY A 216 -2.57 14.56 1.54
CA GLY A 216 -2.75 15.18 2.87
C GLY A 216 -2.47 14.26 4.06
N ALA A 217 -2.11 13.00 3.83
CA ALA A 217 -1.81 12.06 4.90
C ALA A 217 -0.53 12.43 5.68
N ASN A 218 -0.55 12.27 7.00
CA ASN A 218 0.64 12.43 7.83
C ASN A 218 1.47 11.14 7.81
N LEU A 219 2.58 11.14 7.08
CA LEU A 219 3.48 9.99 6.89
C LEU A 219 4.75 10.06 7.75
N ARG A 220 4.79 10.89 8.79
CA ARG A 220 6.00 11.07 9.60
C ARG A 220 6.46 9.76 10.25
N GLY A 221 7.65 9.30 9.90
CA GLY A 221 8.26 8.11 10.50
C GLY A 221 7.66 6.78 10.04
N VAL A 222 6.88 6.78 8.96
CA VAL A 222 6.28 5.56 8.43
C VAL A 222 7.35 4.63 7.86
N ASN A 223 7.23 3.34 8.14
CA ASN A 223 8.00 2.30 7.47
C ASN A 223 7.32 1.88 6.16
N LEU A 224 7.87 2.26 5.01
CA LEU A 224 7.40 1.89 3.66
C LEU A 224 8.38 0.92 2.97
N ARG A 225 9.23 0.23 3.74
CA ARG A 225 10.21 -0.70 3.19
C ARG A 225 9.54 -1.76 2.32
N GLY A 226 9.93 -1.85 1.05
CA GLY A 226 9.37 -2.81 0.11
C GLY A 226 7.89 -2.60 -0.23
N ALA A 227 7.28 -1.48 0.17
CA ALA A 227 5.90 -1.18 -0.15
C ALA A 227 5.73 -0.93 -1.66
N VAL A 228 4.55 -1.27 -2.18
CA VAL A 228 4.20 -1.09 -3.58
C VAL A 228 3.32 0.16 -3.74
N LEU A 229 3.89 1.26 -4.22
CA LEU A 229 3.21 2.55 -4.42
C LEU A 229 2.99 2.85 -5.92
N THR A 230 2.86 1.82 -6.75
CA THR A 230 2.62 1.99 -8.19
C THR A 230 1.35 2.81 -8.41
N GLU A 231 1.47 3.90 -9.16
CA GLU A 231 0.37 4.86 -9.44
C GLU A 231 -0.29 5.47 -8.18
N ALA A 232 0.34 5.39 -7.00
CA ALA A 232 -0.19 6.00 -5.78
C ALA A 232 -0.10 7.53 -5.82
N ARG A 233 -1.04 8.21 -5.17
CA ARG A 233 -1.06 9.68 -5.06
C ARG A 233 -0.39 10.13 -3.77
N LEU A 234 0.75 10.81 -3.92
CA LEU A 234 1.61 11.28 -2.83
C LEU A 234 2.02 12.76 -3.06
N ARG A 235 1.21 13.50 -3.81
CA ARG A 235 1.48 14.90 -4.11
C ARG A 235 1.60 15.71 -2.83
N ASP A 236 2.62 16.56 -2.76
CA ASP A 236 2.90 17.44 -1.62
C ASP A 236 3.14 16.67 -0.28
N ALA A 237 3.31 15.34 -0.30
CA ALA A 237 3.51 14.53 0.90
C ALA A 237 4.90 14.72 1.52
N ASP A 238 4.99 14.76 2.85
CA ASP A 238 6.27 14.72 3.56
C ASP A 238 6.69 13.27 3.84
N LEU A 239 7.64 12.78 3.05
CA LEU A 239 8.25 11.46 3.18
C LEU A 239 9.64 11.53 3.81
N SER A 240 10.10 12.69 4.29
CA SER A 240 11.49 12.95 4.68
C SER A 240 11.99 12.10 5.85
N GLN A 241 11.07 11.56 6.65
CA GLN A 241 11.33 10.69 7.81
C GLN A 241 10.90 9.24 7.58
N CYS A 242 10.47 8.87 6.38
CA CYS A 242 10.06 7.51 6.05
C CYS A 242 11.27 6.60 5.76
N ASP A 243 11.13 5.30 6.02
CA ASP A 243 11.97 4.30 5.37
C ASP A 243 11.37 3.95 4.00
N LEU A 244 12.04 4.31 2.92
CA LEU A 244 11.61 4.05 1.53
C LEU A 244 12.46 2.97 0.86
N THR A 245 13.21 2.20 1.65
CA THR A 245 14.14 1.20 1.11
C THR A 245 13.38 0.17 0.28
N HIS A 246 13.81 0.01 -0.99
CA HIS A 246 13.23 -0.96 -1.93
C HIS A 246 11.74 -0.74 -2.26
N VAL A 247 11.24 0.48 -2.11
CA VAL A 247 9.88 0.85 -2.52
C VAL A 247 9.68 0.71 -4.04
N HIS A 248 8.45 0.44 -4.48
CA HIS A 248 8.07 0.46 -5.89
C HIS A 248 7.29 1.75 -6.18
N LEU A 249 7.70 2.50 -7.20
CA LEU A 249 7.19 3.85 -7.50
C LEU A 249 6.76 4.04 -8.95
N ALA A 250 6.67 2.98 -9.76
CA ALA A 250 6.25 3.08 -11.14
C ALA A 250 4.95 3.89 -11.29
N GLY A 251 5.02 5.04 -11.97
CA GLY A 251 3.86 5.89 -12.22
C GLY A 251 3.29 6.62 -11.00
N ALA A 252 3.93 6.56 -9.83
CA ALA A 252 3.47 7.27 -8.63
C ALA A 252 3.46 8.79 -8.85
N TRP A 253 2.46 9.48 -8.29
CA TRP A 253 2.32 10.93 -8.38
C TRP A 253 3.03 11.58 -7.19
N LEU A 254 4.29 11.93 -7.41
CA LEU A 254 5.20 12.46 -6.38
C LEU A 254 5.40 13.98 -6.50
N GLU A 255 4.59 14.74 -7.26
CA GLU A 255 4.89 16.15 -7.48
C GLU A 255 5.02 16.90 -6.14
N LYS A 256 6.22 17.47 -5.90
CA LYS A 256 6.59 18.20 -4.68
C LYS A 256 6.58 17.36 -3.40
N ALA A 257 6.58 16.03 -3.50
CA ALA A 257 6.72 15.15 -2.35
C ALA A 257 8.13 15.28 -1.77
N GLN A 258 8.25 15.61 -0.48
CA GLN A 258 9.54 15.80 0.16
C GLN A 258 10.18 14.45 0.48
N LEU A 259 11.22 14.06 -0.27
CA LEU A 259 12.01 12.85 -0.01
C LEU A 259 13.47 13.06 -0.43
N ARG A 260 14.36 12.18 0.03
CA ARG A 260 15.79 12.19 -0.28
C ARG A 260 16.19 10.88 -0.94
N ALA A 261 17.07 10.95 -1.95
CA ALA A 261 17.56 9.76 -2.65
C ALA A 261 18.19 8.71 -1.71
N ALA A 262 18.80 9.14 -0.60
CA ALA A 262 19.38 8.26 0.41
C ALA A 262 18.36 7.31 1.06
N GLN A 263 17.08 7.69 1.15
CA GLN A 263 16.02 6.88 1.77
C GLN A 263 15.64 5.66 0.93
N LEU A 264 15.97 5.64 -0.36
CA LEU A 264 15.57 4.58 -1.29
C LEU A 264 16.46 3.33 -1.19
N GLY A 265 17.55 3.37 -0.42
CA GLY A 265 18.47 2.23 -0.27
C GLY A 265 19.26 1.89 -1.53
N GLY A 266 19.43 2.87 -2.43
CA GLY A 266 20.22 2.75 -3.67
C GLY A 266 19.52 2.10 -4.86
N ALA A 267 18.46 1.31 -4.64
CA ALA A 267 17.68 0.70 -5.71
C ALA A 267 16.20 0.61 -5.36
N LEU A 268 15.36 0.91 -6.35
CA LEU A 268 13.92 0.65 -6.28
C LEU A 268 13.64 -0.86 -6.26
N GLY A 269 12.52 -1.24 -5.63
CA GLY A 269 12.10 -2.64 -5.56
C GLY A 269 11.84 -3.26 -6.93
N GLU A 270 11.34 -2.49 -7.90
CA GLU A 270 11.14 -3.00 -9.27
C GLU A 270 12.47 -3.40 -9.92
N GLU A 271 13.56 -2.70 -9.62
CA GLU A 271 14.88 -3.05 -10.15
C GLU A 271 15.37 -4.39 -9.58
N LEU A 272 15.18 -4.59 -8.28
CA LEU A 272 15.56 -5.83 -7.58
C LEU A 272 14.71 -7.02 -8.03
N ALA A 273 13.42 -6.78 -8.30
CA ALA A 273 12.52 -7.76 -8.90
C ALA A 273 12.82 -8.00 -10.41
N GLY A 274 13.77 -7.27 -10.99
CA GLY A 274 14.10 -7.35 -12.41
C GLY A 274 13.00 -6.79 -13.32
N GLN A 275 12.04 -6.02 -12.83
CA GLN A 275 10.98 -5.39 -13.60
C GLN A 275 11.47 -4.06 -14.21
N TYR A 276 12.44 -4.14 -15.13
CA TYR A 276 13.20 -2.97 -15.60
C TYR A 276 12.37 -1.85 -16.24
N GLU A 277 11.23 -2.15 -16.86
CA GLU A 277 10.35 -1.11 -17.39
C GLU A 277 9.60 -0.36 -16.30
N ALA A 278 9.09 -1.07 -15.30
CA ALA A 278 8.46 -0.45 -14.14
C ALA A 278 9.50 0.37 -13.36
N ALA A 279 10.70 -0.17 -13.14
CA ALA A 279 11.82 0.55 -12.53
C ALA A 279 12.17 1.84 -13.32
N ARG A 280 12.18 1.78 -14.66
CA ARG A 280 12.42 2.96 -15.50
C ARG A 280 11.36 4.04 -15.29
N LEU A 281 10.09 3.67 -15.14
CA LEU A 281 9.00 4.59 -14.82
C LEU A 281 9.14 5.15 -13.40
N GLY A 282 9.54 4.32 -12.43
CA GLY A 282 9.83 4.74 -11.05
C GLY A 282 10.95 5.79 -10.99
N TYR A 283 12.06 5.57 -11.68
CA TYR A 283 13.14 6.56 -11.74
C TYR A 283 12.74 7.84 -12.50
N LEU A 284 11.85 7.75 -13.49
CA LEU A 284 11.34 8.93 -14.20
C LEU A 284 10.50 9.84 -13.27
N VAL A 285 9.67 9.26 -12.40
CA VAL A 285 8.88 10.07 -11.45
C VAL A 285 9.77 10.69 -10.37
N LEU A 286 10.81 9.97 -9.92
CA LEU A 286 11.81 10.50 -9.00
C LEU A 286 12.60 11.68 -9.58
N GLU A 287 13.10 11.54 -10.80
CA GLU A 287 13.82 12.60 -11.52
C GLU A 287 12.99 13.88 -11.58
N ARG A 288 11.74 13.79 -12.05
CA ARG A 288 10.82 14.94 -12.13
C ARG A 288 10.55 15.57 -10.78
N ASN A 289 10.39 14.76 -9.73
CA ASN A 289 10.17 15.28 -8.39
C ASN A 289 11.41 16.01 -7.86
N PHE A 290 12.60 15.41 -7.97
CA PHE A 290 13.83 16.05 -7.52
C PHE A 290 14.14 17.34 -8.29
N GLU A 291 13.87 17.38 -9.61
CA GLU A 291 13.92 18.61 -10.39
C GLU A 291 12.95 19.67 -9.84
N ALA A 292 11.72 19.28 -9.51
CA ALA A 292 10.73 20.19 -8.93
C ALA A 292 11.11 20.71 -7.53
N LEU A 293 11.89 19.93 -6.78
CA LEU A 293 12.44 20.32 -5.47
C LEU A 293 13.76 21.13 -5.58
N GLY A 294 14.39 21.18 -6.76
CA GLY A 294 15.70 21.81 -6.97
C GLY A 294 16.89 20.97 -6.52
N ASP A 295 16.71 19.67 -6.22
CA ASP A 295 17.81 18.75 -5.89
C ASP A 295 18.41 18.16 -7.18
N HIS A 296 19.29 18.93 -7.81
CA HIS A 296 19.93 18.54 -9.07
C HIS A 296 20.79 17.27 -8.94
N ALA A 297 21.38 17.01 -7.77
CA ALA A 297 22.21 15.82 -7.56
C ALA A 297 21.35 14.55 -7.51
N ALA A 298 20.23 14.59 -6.79
CA ALA A 298 19.27 13.49 -6.75
C ALA A 298 18.57 13.28 -8.10
N ALA A 299 18.25 14.36 -8.82
CA ALA A 299 17.69 14.30 -10.17
C ALA A 299 18.64 13.63 -11.17
N SER A 300 19.91 14.04 -11.18
CA SER A 300 20.99 13.43 -11.98
C SER A 300 21.14 11.93 -11.68
N TRP A 301 21.14 11.56 -10.39
CA TRP A 301 21.18 10.16 -9.97
C TRP A 301 19.99 9.36 -10.54
N ALA A 302 18.76 9.87 -10.38
CA ALA A 302 17.56 9.23 -10.90
C ALA A 302 17.58 9.12 -12.43
N TYR A 303 18.03 10.16 -13.13
CA TYR A 303 18.23 10.16 -14.57
C TYR A 303 19.19 9.06 -15.04
N CYS A 304 20.35 8.92 -14.39
CA CYS A 304 21.30 7.86 -14.70
C CYS A 304 20.71 6.47 -14.48
N ARG A 305 20.03 6.26 -13.35
CA ARG A 305 19.38 4.98 -13.03
C ARG A 305 18.28 4.64 -14.04
N LYS A 306 17.46 5.62 -14.44
CA LYS A 306 16.45 5.50 -15.51
C LYS A 306 17.07 5.01 -16.82
N ARG A 307 18.19 5.59 -17.26
CA ARG A 307 18.92 5.17 -18.49
C ARG A 307 19.41 3.74 -18.40
N VAL A 308 20.03 3.37 -17.27
CA VAL A 308 20.50 1.99 -17.03
C VAL A 308 19.34 1.00 -17.07
N MET A 309 18.17 1.34 -16.51
CA MET A 309 16.98 0.49 -16.57
C MET A 309 16.45 0.34 -17.99
N GLY A 310 16.39 1.42 -18.77
CA GLY A 310 15.98 1.37 -20.18
C GLY A 310 16.87 0.44 -21.01
N LYS A 311 18.19 0.53 -20.83
CA LYS A 311 19.16 -0.37 -21.46
C LYS A 311 18.94 -1.83 -21.08
N ARG A 312 18.76 -2.12 -19.79
CA ARG A 312 18.49 -3.49 -19.28
C ARG A 312 17.17 -4.05 -19.82
N ALA A 313 16.13 -3.22 -19.89
CA ALA A 313 14.84 -3.59 -20.46
C ALA A 313 14.93 -3.89 -21.97
N ALA A 314 15.64 -3.06 -22.73
CA ALA A 314 15.88 -3.28 -24.15
C ALA A 314 16.61 -4.61 -24.40
N LEU A 315 17.64 -4.94 -23.61
CA LEU A 315 18.35 -6.20 -23.70
C LEU A 315 17.45 -7.41 -23.45
N ARG A 316 16.57 -7.33 -22.43
CA ARG A 316 15.62 -8.41 -22.13
C ARG A 316 14.67 -8.65 -23.30
N ARG A 317 14.07 -7.58 -23.85
CA ARG A 317 13.21 -7.69 -25.05
C ARG A 317 13.94 -8.28 -26.24
N ALA A 318 15.22 -7.94 -26.43
CA ALA A 318 16.04 -8.49 -27.51
C ALA A 318 16.22 -10.01 -27.38
N ARG A 319 16.45 -10.49 -26.15
CA ARG A 319 16.57 -11.94 -25.84
C ARG A 319 15.25 -12.67 -26.03
N GLU A 320 14.14 -12.10 -25.59
CA GLU A 320 12.80 -12.67 -25.80
C GLU A 320 12.46 -12.75 -27.29
N ALA A 321 12.74 -11.68 -28.06
CA ALA A 321 12.56 -11.67 -29.50
C ALA A 321 13.43 -12.70 -30.22
N ALA A 322 14.68 -12.90 -29.77
CA ALA A 322 15.57 -13.93 -30.29
C ALA A 322 15.01 -15.35 -30.03
N GLY A 323 14.55 -15.62 -28.81
CA GLY A 323 13.90 -16.89 -28.45
C GLY A 323 12.65 -17.16 -29.30
N ALA A 324 11.86 -16.12 -29.57
CA ALA A 324 10.70 -16.18 -30.46
C ALA A 324 11.05 -16.17 -31.97
N ARG A 325 12.33 -16.31 -32.34
CA ARG A 325 12.84 -16.29 -33.74
C ARG A 325 12.51 -15.01 -34.52
N ARG A 326 12.24 -13.90 -33.83
CA ARG A 326 11.99 -12.57 -34.41
C ARG A 326 13.31 -11.81 -34.59
N TRP A 327 14.17 -12.30 -35.47
CA TRP A 327 15.57 -11.84 -35.59
C TRP A 327 15.75 -10.35 -35.88
N ARG A 328 14.86 -9.74 -36.68
CA ARG A 328 14.91 -8.29 -36.95
C ARG A 328 14.74 -7.47 -35.67
N ALA A 329 13.80 -7.86 -34.81
CA ALA A 329 13.55 -7.18 -33.54
C ALA A 329 14.70 -7.43 -32.53
N ALA A 330 15.23 -8.66 -32.52
CA ALA A 330 16.38 -9.00 -31.67
C ALA A 330 17.64 -8.19 -32.04
N LEU A 331 18.00 -8.13 -33.32
CA LEU A 331 19.13 -7.35 -33.82
C LEU A 331 18.99 -5.85 -33.52
N ALA A 332 17.79 -5.30 -33.71
CA ALA A 332 17.51 -3.91 -33.35
C ALA A 332 17.71 -3.65 -31.84
N GLY A 333 17.23 -4.56 -30.98
CA GLY A 333 17.42 -4.47 -29.53
C GLY A 333 18.89 -4.57 -29.11
N TYR A 334 19.66 -5.51 -29.68
CA TYR A 334 21.09 -5.64 -29.40
C TYR A 334 21.90 -4.43 -29.87
N ARG A 335 21.58 -3.87 -31.05
CA ARG A 335 22.20 -2.64 -31.53
C ARG A 335 21.96 -1.47 -30.56
N ASN A 336 20.72 -1.28 -30.11
CA ASN A 336 20.38 -0.20 -29.18
C ASN A 336 21.12 -0.37 -27.84
N PHE A 337 21.19 -1.60 -27.33
CA PHE A 337 21.97 -1.91 -26.13
C PHE A 337 23.46 -1.58 -26.29
N ALA A 338 24.06 -1.93 -27.43
CA ALA A 338 25.46 -1.64 -27.71
C ALA A 338 25.73 -0.13 -27.78
N MET A 339 24.83 0.63 -28.40
CA MET A 339 24.92 2.09 -28.46
C MET A 339 24.82 2.72 -27.05
N ASP A 340 23.86 2.28 -26.23
CA ASP A 340 23.72 2.76 -24.85
C ASP A 340 24.94 2.42 -24.00
N GLN A 341 25.55 1.25 -24.20
CA GLN A 341 26.81 0.87 -23.54
C GLN A 341 27.96 1.81 -23.89
N ILE A 342 28.08 2.21 -25.15
CA ILE A 342 29.10 3.16 -25.58
C ILE A 342 28.84 4.51 -24.89
N VAL A 343 27.60 5.00 -24.88
CA VAL A 343 27.26 6.28 -24.22
C VAL A 343 27.60 6.27 -22.74
N GLU A 344 27.25 5.19 -22.03
CA GLU A 344 27.59 5.04 -20.60
C GLU A 344 29.11 5.06 -20.36
N TRP A 345 29.86 4.36 -21.21
CA TRP A 345 31.32 4.31 -21.13
C TRP A 345 31.97 5.67 -21.40
N VAL A 346 31.54 6.34 -22.47
CA VAL A 346 32.13 7.60 -22.95
C VAL A 346 31.85 8.77 -22.03
N CYS A 347 30.61 8.94 -21.57
CA CYS A 347 30.21 10.15 -20.87
C CYS A 347 29.49 9.92 -19.54
N GLY A 348 29.28 8.66 -19.12
CA GLY A 348 28.46 8.36 -17.94
C GLY A 348 27.05 8.95 -18.06
N TYR A 349 26.48 8.91 -19.27
CA TYR A 349 25.22 9.57 -19.64
C TYR A 349 25.23 11.12 -19.57
N GLY A 350 26.41 11.74 -19.60
CA GLY A 350 26.58 13.19 -19.66
C GLY A 350 26.97 13.84 -18.33
N GLU A 351 27.04 13.04 -17.26
CA GLU A 351 27.34 13.52 -15.90
C GLU A 351 28.83 13.77 -15.64
N SER A 352 29.72 13.25 -16.49
CA SER A 352 31.17 13.38 -16.29
C SER A 352 31.86 14.04 -17.47
N VAL A 353 32.02 15.37 -17.39
CA VAL A 353 32.85 16.14 -18.33
C VAL A 353 34.26 15.56 -18.40
N ALA A 354 34.81 15.08 -17.27
CA ALA A 354 36.11 14.42 -17.23
C ALA A 354 36.17 13.14 -18.09
N ARG A 355 35.13 12.29 -18.06
CA ARG A 355 35.07 11.12 -18.95
C ARG A 355 34.89 11.51 -20.41
N VAL A 356 34.11 12.56 -20.69
CA VAL A 356 33.95 13.07 -22.05
C VAL A 356 35.29 13.56 -22.60
N VAL A 357 35.99 14.41 -21.85
CA VAL A 357 37.30 14.96 -22.22
C VAL A 357 38.33 13.82 -22.35
N GLY A 358 38.38 12.91 -21.40
CA GLY A 358 39.26 11.74 -21.46
C GLY A 358 38.99 10.87 -22.68
N THR A 359 37.72 10.64 -23.01
CA THR A 359 37.34 9.87 -24.21
C THR A 359 37.75 10.60 -25.49
N LEU A 360 37.48 11.90 -25.60
CA LEU A 360 37.90 12.72 -26.75
C LEU A 360 39.42 12.67 -26.93
N LEU A 361 40.16 12.72 -25.83
CA LEU A 361 41.62 12.62 -25.84
C LEU A 361 42.09 11.23 -26.30
N CYS A 362 41.45 10.16 -25.85
CA CYS A 362 41.72 8.80 -26.34
C CYS A 362 41.44 8.64 -27.84
N VAL A 363 40.31 9.17 -28.33
CA VAL A 363 39.97 9.15 -29.76
C VAL A 363 41.00 9.95 -30.56
N TYR A 364 41.37 11.14 -30.09
CA TYR A 364 42.39 11.97 -30.72
C TYR A 364 43.75 11.26 -30.78
N LEU A 365 44.18 10.63 -29.69
CA LEU A 365 45.43 9.86 -29.65
C LEU A 365 45.39 8.67 -30.60
N MET A 366 44.28 7.93 -30.65
CA MET A 366 44.10 6.83 -31.59
C MET A 366 44.22 7.30 -33.05
N PHE A 367 43.52 8.39 -33.41
CA PHE A 367 43.63 8.98 -34.74
C PHE A 367 45.06 9.47 -35.04
N SER A 368 45.74 10.05 -34.06
CA SER A 368 47.13 10.51 -34.20
C SER A 368 48.09 9.35 -34.45
N VAL A 369 47.91 8.21 -33.77
CA VAL A 369 48.71 6.99 -33.98
C VAL A 369 48.46 6.39 -35.36
N ILE A 370 47.20 6.32 -35.79
CA ILE A 370 46.83 5.82 -37.12
C ILE A 370 47.42 6.73 -38.20
N TYR A 371 47.30 8.04 -38.04
CA TYR A 371 47.87 9.03 -38.96
C TYR A 371 49.38 8.88 -39.07
N LEU A 372 50.08 8.72 -37.94
CA LEU A 372 51.53 8.50 -37.93
C LEU A 372 51.92 7.17 -38.62
N ALA A 373 51.10 6.14 -38.50
CA ALA A 373 51.33 4.83 -39.11
C ALA A 373 51.01 4.79 -40.61
N THR A 374 50.11 5.64 -41.12
CA THR A 374 49.62 5.60 -42.51
C THR A 374 50.10 6.76 -43.37
N GLY A 375 50.69 7.81 -42.79
CA GLY A 375 51.32 8.92 -43.52
C GLY A 375 50.35 9.93 -44.14
N SER A 376 49.12 9.52 -44.50
CA SER A 376 48.00 10.41 -44.83
C SER A 376 46.67 9.64 -44.87
N ILE A 377 45.55 10.33 -44.60
CA ILE A 377 44.17 9.79 -44.77
C ILE A 377 43.56 10.23 -46.12
N VAL A 378 44.27 11.07 -46.88
CA VAL A 378 43.84 11.58 -48.20
C VAL A 378 45.01 11.42 -49.17
N GLU A 379 44.90 10.50 -50.13
CA GLU A 379 45.85 10.41 -51.25
C GLU A 379 45.79 11.72 -52.06
N VAL A 380 46.80 12.58 -51.90
CA VAL A 380 47.04 13.68 -52.83
C VAL A 380 47.79 13.09 -54.02
N ASN A 381 47.09 12.99 -55.15
CA ASN A 381 47.66 12.52 -56.42
C ASN A 381 48.56 13.62 -57.01
N ASP A 382 49.85 13.62 -56.64
CA ASP A 382 50.84 14.51 -57.23
C ASP A 382 51.30 13.98 -58.60
N THR A 383 50.59 14.35 -59.67
CA THR A 383 51.08 14.23 -61.05
C THR A 383 51.43 15.59 -61.63
N VAL A 384 52.53 16.19 -61.16
CA VAL A 384 53.23 17.23 -61.93
C VAL A 384 54.73 16.96 -61.91
N SER A 385 55.25 16.50 -63.05
CA SER A 385 56.66 16.19 -63.30
C SER A 385 57.57 17.44 -63.25
N PRO A 386 58.83 17.34 -62.78
CA PRO A 386 59.87 18.34 -63.03
C PRO A 386 60.83 17.87 -64.16
N PRO A 387 61.87 18.62 -64.54
CA PRO A 387 61.95 20.06 -64.84
C PRO A 387 62.59 20.29 -66.24
N VAL A 388 62.45 21.48 -66.83
CA VAL A 388 63.34 21.90 -67.94
C VAL A 388 64.15 23.11 -67.49
N ARG A 389 65.47 22.89 -67.37
CA ARG A 389 66.47 23.97 -67.33
C ARG A 389 66.59 24.57 -68.73
N ALA A 390 66.63 25.90 -68.82
CA ALA A 390 67.40 26.59 -69.86
C ALA A 390 67.89 27.94 -69.32
N THR A 391 69.21 28.10 -69.43
CA THR A 391 70.01 29.33 -69.66
C THR A 391 69.21 30.52 -70.21
N THR A 392 69.42 31.77 -69.77
CA THR A 392 70.66 32.58 -69.77
C THR A 392 70.49 33.76 -68.83
#